data_AF-A0A1B9K8F3-F1
#
_entry.id   AF-A0A1B9K8F3-F1
#
_cell.length_a   1.000
_cell.length_b   1.000
_cell.length_c   1.000
_cell.angle_alpha   90.00
_cell.angle_beta   90.00
_cell.angle_gamma   90.00
#
_symmetry.space_group_name_H-M   'P 1'
#
loop_
_entity.id
_entity.type
_entity.pdbx_description
1 polymer ?
#
loop_
_entity_poly.entity_id
_entity_poly.type
_entity_poly.pdbx_seq_one_letter_code
_entity_poly.pdbx_strand_id
1 'polypeptide(L)'
;MMLMNKSLVIIYIAPTILRYKVIKSVRHLSNTNQPVWNEYSYQNMTDIDLLMSDLLQNIPRYTQFELHLDSSYLQIKSLDLPDEKLKLHEVILYVEASIYKLFQLSVKNVCFDYVDCLEKPKQIMVAICDHQYVNDWLDIFAKYNVAVTFIGSDVGSGKVNFLPWRVQQQKKQRLQLTIIVVSFIGIFCCLFCYWWIQAQNKLDYYSSQVSQQQNLQQKLIQKLSNYLPNPSLSQVQIQQSLELISDQLPDAIWLQSFTYALHTITLTGHSFSYVEITNFNEQLSQHISINRSQVNSVATNANQLLFEMDIKLNEQ
;
A
#
# COMPACT_ATOMS: atom_id res chain seq x y z
N MET A 1 25.11 15.40 -16.06
CA MET A 1 25.18 16.37 -14.94
C MET A 1 26.50 17.12 -15.07
N MET A 2 26.49 18.29 -15.70
CA MET A 2 27.71 19.07 -15.94
C MET A 2 28.19 19.63 -14.60
N LEU A 3 29.41 19.28 -14.17
CA LEU A 3 30.05 19.90 -13.01
C LEU A 3 30.20 21.40 -13.30
N MET A 4 29.29 22.24 -12.79
CA MET A 4 29.50 23.68 -12.80
C MET A 4 30.77 23.98 -12.00
N ASN A 5 31.78 24.54 -12.68
CA ASN A 5 32.93 25.14 -12.01
C ASN A 5 32.40 26.27 -11.10
N LYS A 6 32.31 25.98 -9.80
CA LYS A 6 31.86 26.96 -8.81
C LYS A 6 32.99 27.96 -8.58
N SER A 7 32.83 29.17 -9.07
CA SER A 7 33.69 30.29 -8.70
C SER A 7 33.02 31.11 -7.61
N LEU A 8 33.80 31.60 -6.66
CA LEU A 8 33.36 32.45 -5.56
C LEU A 8 34.20 33.72 -5.55
N VAL A 9 33.55 34.87 -5.57
CA VAL A 9 34.20 36.16 -5.30
C VAL A 9 33.90 36.52 -3.87
N ILE A 10 34.95 36.79 -3.10
CA ILE A 10 34.83 37.33 -1.74
C ILE A 10 35.28 38.78 -1.81
N ILE A 11 34.40 39.68 -1.42
CA ILE A 11 34.63 41.13 -1.34
C ILE A 11 34.60 41.52 0.13
N TYR A 12 35.63 42.20 0.62
CA TYR A 12 35.69 42.84 1.92
C TYR A 12 35.61 44.35 1.74
N ILE A 13 34.73 45.03 2.47
CA ILE A 13 34.50 46.47 2.33
C ILE A 13 34.86 47.20 3.60
N ALA A 14 35.79 48.14 3.49
CA ALA A 14 36.07 49.18 4.47
C ALA A 14 35.67 50.57 3.92
N PRO A 15 35.59 51.62 4.74
CA PRO A 15 35.10 52.96 4.36
C PRO A 15 35.66 53.57 3.06
N THR A 16 36.93 53.30 2.74
CA THR A 16 37.62 53.89 1.57
C THR A 16 38.30 52.87 0.67
N ILE A 17 38.34 51.60 1.09
CA ILE A 17 39.07 50.54 0.41
C ILE A 17 38.19 49.30 0.35
N LEU A 18 38.04 48.76 -0.85
CA LEU A 18 37.45 47.47 -1.12
C LEU A 18 38.57 46.49 -1.45
N ARG A 19 38.53 45.31 -0.82
CA ARG A 19 39.45 44.21 -1.13
C ARG A 19 38.67 43.05 -1.71
N TYR A 20 39.11 42.46 -2.80
CA TYR A 20 38.45 41.27 -3.33
C TYR A 20 39.42 40.18 -3.74
N LYS A 21 38.92 38.95 -3.74
CA LYS A 21 39.62 37.78 -4.29
C LYS A 21 38.65 36.87 -5.03
N VAL A 22 39.14 36.24 -6.09
CA VAL A 22 38.38 35.29 -6.90
C VAL A 22 38.90 33.88 -6.64
N ILE A 23 38.06 33.03 -6.06
CA ILE A 23 38.36 31.63 -5.79
C ILE A 23 37.70 30.79 -6.90
N LYS A 24 38.51 30.16 -7.75
CA LYS A 24 38.02 29.25 -8.79
C LYS A 24 38.08 27.81 -8.23
N SER A 25 36.95 27.10 -8.17
CA SER A 25 36.93 25.68 -7.83
C SER A 25 37.49 24.87 -9.00
N VAL A 26 38.81 24.82 -9.12
CA VAL A 26 39.51 23.79 -9.87
C VAL A 26 40.23 22.93 -8.85
N ARG A 27 39.95 21.62 -8.88
CA ARG A 27 40.76 20.60 -8.22
C ARG A 27 42.19 20.68 -8.78
N HIS A 28 43.01 21.55 -8.23
CA HIS A 28 44.45 21.43 -8.34
C HIS A 28 45.05 21.78 -6.99
N LEU A 29 45.45 20.72 -6.28
CA LEU A 29 46.65 20.78 -5.47
C LEU A 29 47.76 21.32 -6.40
N SER A 30 48.09 22.59 -6.22
CA SER A 30 49.39 23.13 -6.52
C SER A 30 49.74 24.07 -5.40
N ASN A 31 50.79 23.70 -4.68
CA ASN A 31 51.44 24.46 -3.63
C ASN A 31 51.63 25.94 -4.00
N THR A 32 51.71 26.77 -2.96
CA THR A 32 52.29 28.13 -2.98
C THR A 32 51.63 29.14 -3.91
N ASN A 33 50.48 29.68 -3.49
CA ASN A 33 50.18 31.12 -3.53
C ASN A 33 48.91 31.37 -2.71
N GLN A 34 49.01 32.08 -1.59
CA GLN A 34 47.82 32.62 -0.93
C GLN A 34 47.05 33.46 -1.96
N PRO A 35 45.71 33.41 -1.99
CA PRO A 35 44.94 34.25 -2.90
C PRO A 35 45.26 35.72 -2.60
N VAL A 36 45.95 36.37 -3.53
CA VAL A 36 46.32 37.79 -3.42
C VAL A 36 45.03 38.60 -3.41
N TRP A 37 44.84 39.39 -2.37
CA TRP A 37 43.75 40.36 -2.31
C TRP A 37 44.07 41.51 -3.26
N ASN A 38 43.15 41.80 -4.17
CA ASN A 38 43.22 43.01 -4.97
C ASN A 38 42.55 44.13 -4.18
N GLU A 39 43.25 45.25 -4.04
CA GLU A 39 42.71 46.45 -3.39
C GLU A 39 42.18 47.42 -4.44
N TYR A 40 41.04 48.03 -4.15
CA TYR A 40 40.38 49.01 -4.99
C TYR A 40 39.92 50.17 -4.10
N SER A 41 40.42 51.37 -4.37
CA SER A 41 39.99 52.57 -3.66
C SER A 41 38.68 53.06 -4.26
N TYR A 42 37.71 53.40 -3.42
CA TYR A 42 36.40 53.87 -3.85
C TYR A 42 35.92 54.99 -2.93
N GLN A 43 35.07 55.87 -3.45
CA GLN A 43 34.46 56.97 -2.71
C GLN A 43 32.94 56.88 -2.69
N ASN A 44 32.35 56.27 -3.71
CA ASN A 44 30.90 56.15 -3.86
C ASN A 44 30.49 54.84 -4.56
N MET A 45 29.18 54.62 -4.68
CA MET A 45 28.61 53.45 -5.34
C MET A 45 28.85 53.40 -6.86
N THR A 46 29.12 54.54 -7.51
CA THR A 46 29.46 54.59 -8.94
C THR A 46 30.83 53.96 -9.20
N ASP A 47 31.79 54.18 -8.32
CA ASP A 47 33.11 53.54 -8.40
C ASP A 47 32.98 52.01 -8.26
N ILE A 48 32.10 51.56 -7.36
CA ILE A 48 31.80 50.13 -7.18
C ILE A 48 31.13 49.54 -8.42
N ASP A 49 30.21 50.26 -9.05
CA ASP A 49 29.56 49.83 -10.31
C ASP A 49 30.58 49.61 -11.43
N LEU A 50 31.55 50.52 -11.58
CA LEU A 50 32.65 50.38 -12.53
C LEU A 50 33.51 49.14 -12.21
N LEU A 51 33.91 48.96 -10.94
CA LEU A 51 34.64 47.78 -10.52
C LEU A 51 33.88 46.48 -10.84
N MET A 52 32.57 46.45 -10.59
CA MET A 52 31.75 45.27 -10.85
C MET A 52 31.67 44.95 -12.34
N SER A 53 31.50 45.97 -13.19
CA SER A 53 31.57 45.82 -14.65
C SER A 53 32.88 45.17 -15.10
N ASP A 54 34.01 45.69 -14.61
CA ASP A 54 35.34 45.19 -14.99
C ASP A 54 35.62 43.79 -14.44
N LEU A 55 35.20 43.53 -13.20
CA LEU A 55 35.35 42.23 -12.56
C LEU A 55 34.57 41.15 -13.32
N LEU A 56 33.36 41.47 -13.78
CA LEU A 56 32.47 40.53 -14.47
C LEU A 56 32.97 40.12 -15.85
N GLN A 57 33.75 40.96 -16.54
CA GLN A 57 34.40 40.60 -17.79
C GLN A 57 35.41 39.45 -17.62
N ASN A 58 35.95 39.29 -16.41
CA ASN A 58 37.08 38.40 -16.12
C ASN A 58 36.72 37.14 -15.32
N ILE A 59 35.45 36.97 -14.95
CA ILE A 59 34.97 35.84 -14.14
C ILE A 59 33.91 34.99 -14.86
N PRO A 60 33.76 33.70 -14.51
CA PRO A 60 32.75 32.85 -15.11
C PRO A 60 31.31 33.32 -14.83
N ARG A 61 30.39 33.03 -15.76
CA ARG A 61 28.98 33.46 -15.71
C ARG A 61 28.21 33.01 -14.45
N TYR A 62 28.58 31.89 -13.83
CA TYR A 62 27.89 31.32 -12.65
C TYR A 62 28.66 31.53 -11.35
N THR A 63 29.33 32.68 -11.22
CA THR A 63 30.11 33.02 -10.03
C THR A 63 29.21 33.51 -8.90
N GLN A 64 29.44 33.01 -7.69
CA GLN A 64 28.76 33.46 -6.48
C GLN A 64 29.54 34.57 -5.80
N PHE A 65 28.85 35.45 -5.09
CA PHE A 65 29.45 36.60 -4.40
C PHE A 65 29.17 36.57 -2.91
N GLU A 66 30.20 36.85 -2.12
CA GLU A 66 30.11 37.14 -0.69
C GLU A 66 30.63 38.53 -0.40
N LEU A 67 29.84 39.30 0.33
CA LEU A 67 30.15 40.65 0.78
C LEU A 67 30.39 40.65 2.28
N HIS A 68 31.63 40.92 2.68
CA HIS A 68 32.07 41.03 4.06
C HIS A 68 32.24 42.51 4.41
N LEU A 69 31.42 42.99 5.33
CA LEU A 69 31.39 44.37 5.77
C LEU A 69 32.34 44.54 6.96
N ASP A 70 33.13 45.61 6.93
CA ASP A 70 33.92 46.04 8.07
C ASP A 70 33.03 46.43 9.27
N SER A 71 33.56 46.26 10.48
CA SER A 71 32.87 46.61 11.72
C SER A 71 32.33 48.05 11.77
N SER A 72 32.92 48.98 11.02
CA SER A 72 32.46 50.38 10.90
C SER A 72 31.05 50.51 10.30
N TYR A 73 30.56 49.53 9.55
CA TYR A 73 29.20 49.53 8.98
C TYR A 73 28.17 48.84 9.87
N LEU A 74 28.60 48.28 11.01
CA LEU A 74 27.76 47.49 11.89
C LEU A 74 27.62 48.19 13.25
N GLN A 75 26.42 48.12 13.82
CA GLN A 75 26.23 48.35 15.24
C GLN A 75 25.88 47.04 15.91
N ILE A 76 26.61 46.67 16.95
CA ILE A 76 26.47 45.38 17.63
C ILE A 76 26.11 45.62 19.09
N LYS A 77 25.06 44.97 19.57
CA LYS A 77 24.65 45.00 20.98
C LYS A 77 24.26 43.61 21.46
N SER A 78 24.46 43.39 22.75
CA SER A 78 24.05 42.17 23.42
C SER A 78 22.57 42.23 23.81
N LEU A 79 21.85 41.12 23.67
CA LEU A 79 20.46 40.97 24.06
C LEU A 79 20.29 39.68 24.88
N ASP A 80 19.69 39.82 26.06
CA ASP A 80 19.34 38.68 26.89
C ASP A 80 18.01 38.08 26.41
N LEU A 81 18.01 36.76 26.24
CA LEU A 81 16.83 35.98 25.90
C LEU A 81 15.99 35.71 27.15
N PRO A 82 14.65 35.60 26.99
CA PRO A 82 13.79 35.21 28.09
C PRO A 82 14.14 33.79 28.59
N ASP A 83 13.72 33.49 29.82
CA ASP A 83 13.96 32.17 30.42
C ASP A 83 13.26 31.01 29.68
N GLU A 84 12.23 31.33 28.91
CA GLU A 84 11.50 30.39 28.08
C GLU A 84 12.31 29.99 26.83
N LYS A 85 12.28 28.69 26.49
CA LYS A 85 13.00 28.17 25.31
C LYS A 85 12.26 28.55 24.02
N LEU A 86 12.70 29.64 23.39
CA LEU A 86 12.17 30.11 22.12
C LEU A 86 12.62 29.21 20.95
N LYS A 87 11.71 29.01 19.98
CA LYS A 87 12.02 28.46 18.66
C LYS A 87 12.71 29.50 17.80
N LEU A 88 13.44 29.08 16.77
CA LEU A 88 14.22 29.96 15.89
C LEU A 88 13.44 31.18 15.35
N HIS A 89 12.18 30.99 14.93
CA HIS A 89 11.35 32.08 14.41
C HIS A 89 10.86 33.04 15.51
N GLU A 90 10.64 32.54 16.72
CA GLU A 90 10.28 33.35 17.89
C GLU A 90 11.47 34.21 18.32
N VAL A 91 12.70 33.68 18.23
CA VAL A 91 13.93 34.45 18.46
C VAL A 91 14.06 35.59 17.45
N ILE A 92 13.78 35.35 16.16
CA ILE A 92 13.83 36.41 15.14
C ILE A 92 12.83 37.53 15.47
N LEU A 93 11.58 37.18 15.80
CA LEU A 93 10.54 38.15 16.18
C LEU A 93 10.91 38.93 17.46
N TYR A 94 11.50 38.24 18.43
CA TYR A 94 11.95 38.85 19.67
C TYR A 94 13.08 39.86 19.43
N VAL A 95 14.05 39.51 18.59
CA VAL A 95 15.12 40.42 18.17
C VAL A 95 14.53 41.61 17.44
N GLU A 96 13.65 41.38 16.46
CA GLU A 96 12.98 42.43 15.68
C GLU A 96 12.27 43.45 16.58
N ALA A 97 11.46 42.97 17.53
CA ALA A 97 10.76 43.82 18.50
C ALA A 97 11.72 44.58 19.44
N SER A 98 12.92 44.03 19.67
CA SER A 98 13.93 44.61 20.56
C SER A 98 14.82 45.66 19.89
N ILE A 99 14.87 45.73 18.56
CA ILE A 99 15.76 46.65 17.82
C ILE A 99 15.56 48.10 18.22
N TYR A 100 14.31 48.56 18.33
CA TYR A 100 14.01 49.94 18.72
C TYR A 100 14.59 50.25 20.11
N LYS A 101 14.41 49.33 21.07
CA LYS A 101 14.92 49.48 22.42
C LYS A 101 16.46 49.42 22.47
N LEU A 102 17.07 48.55 21.66
CA LEU A 102 18.51 48.35 21.65
C LEU A 102 19.24 49.50 20.96
N PHE A 103 18.79 49.93 19.79
CA PHE A 103 19.54 50.82 18.90
C PHE A 103 18.91 52.21 18.71
N GLN A 104 17.70 52.45 19.26
CA GLN A 104 16.95 53.70 19.06
C GLN A 104 16.64 53.99 17.58
N LEU A 105 16.54 52.94 16.76
CA LEU A 105 16.26 53.01 15.33
C LEU A 105 14.98 52.22 15.01
N SER A 106 14.30 52.63 13.94
CA SER A 106 13.19 51.84 13.41
C SER A 106 13.72 50.59 12.72
N VAL A 107 13.09 49.44 12.98
CA VAL A 107 13.35 48.17 12.29
C VAL A 107 13.30 48.33 10.77
N LYS A 108 12.42 49.20 10.26
CA LYS A 108 12.25 49.44 8.81
C LYS A 108 13.48 50.04 8.14
N ASN A 109 14.38 50.66 8.91
CA ASN A 109 15.55 51.35 8.39
C ASN A 109 16.82 50.52 8.55
N VAL A 110 16.73 49.30 9.08
CA VAL A 110 17.90 48.46 9.36
C VAL A 110 17.70 47.03 8.87
N CYS A 111 18.77 46.46 8.34
CA CYS A 111 18.91 45.01 8.25
C CYS A 111 19.49 44.50 9.57
N PHE A 112 19.05 43.33 10.03
CA PHE A 112 19.54 42.77 11.28
C PHE A 112 19.77 41.27 11.17
N ASP A 113 20.72 40.77 11.94
CA ASP A 113 20.90 39.36 12.21
C ASP A 113 21.50 39.19 13.61
N TYR A 114 21.57 37.95 14.11
CA TYR A 114 22.13 37.67 15.44
C TYR A 114 23.01 36.43 15.46
N VAL A 115 23.92 36.35 16.43
CA VAL A 115 24.74 35.18 16.71
C VAL A 115 24.65 34.81 18.19
N ASP A 116 24.69 33.50 18.47
CA ASP A 116 24.66 33.01 19.85
C ASP A 116 26.00 33.29 20.55
N CYS A 117 25.95 33.76 21.80
CA CYS A 117 27.14 33.89 22.62
C CYS A 117 27.51 32.52 23.21
N LEU A 118 28.62 31.91 22.74
CA LEU A 118 29.08 30.61 23.25
C LEU A 118 29.36 30.63 24.75
N GLU A 119 29.81 31.77 25.30
CA GLU A 119 30.14 31.92 26.72
C GLU A 119 28.88 32.10 27.60
N LYS A 120 27.77 32.54 27.02
CA LYS A 120 26.54 32.89 27.74
C LYS A 120 25.32 32.40 26.94
N PRO A 121 24.81 31.19 27.20
CA PRO A 121 23.79 30.55 26.36
C PRO A 121 22.41 31.22 26.39
N LYS A 122 22.18 32.16 27.33
CA LYS A 122 20.97 32.99 27.38
C LYS A 122 21.15 34.37 26.74
N GLN A 123 22.26 34.60 26.06
CA GLN A 123 22.62 35.89 25.50
C GLN A 123 22.98 35.72 24.02
N ILE A 124 22.50 36.66 23.21
CA ILE A 124 22.81 36.73 21.78
C ILE A 124 23.42 38.09 21.45
N MET A 125 24.31 38.13 20.46
CA MET A 125 24.77 39.40 19.89
C MET A 125 23.90 39.72 18.68
N VAL A 126 23.20 40.84 18.75
CA VAL A 126 22.41 41.39 17.64
C VAL A 126 23.29 42.39 16.90
N ALA A 127 23.41 42.22 15.59
CA ALA A 127 24.05 43.18 14.72
C ALA A 127 23.02 43.82 13.80
N ILE A 128 23.12 45.13 13.60
CA ILE A 128 22.34 45.87 12.62
C ILE A 128 23.25 46.56 11.62
N CYS A 129 22.74 46.74 10.40
CA CYS A 129 23.34 47.53 9.34
C CYS A 129 22.26 48.41 8.71
N ASP A 130 22.67 49.54 8.12
CA ASP A 130 21.74 50.42 7.43
C ASP A 130 21.07 49.71 6.26
N HIS A 131 19.73 49.77 6.21
CA HIS A 131 18.94 49.06 5.20
C HIS A 131 19.16 49.63 3.80
N GLN A 132 19.33 50.94 3.66
CA GLN A 132 19.58 51.55 2.37
C GLN A 132 20.92 51.08 1.82
N TYR A 133 21.96 51.08 2.64
CA TYR A 133 23.29 50.62 2.25
C TYR A 133 23.31 49.16 1.76
N VAL A 134 22.61 48.26 2.46
CA VAL A 134 22.50 46.86 2.01
C VAL A 134 21.73 46.76 0.69
N ASN A 135 20.66 47.55 0.53
CA ASN A 135 19.88 47.55 -0.71
C ASN A 135 20.65 48.12 -1.90
N ASP A 136 21.47 49.16 -1.70
CA ASP A 136 22.32 49.69 -2.76
C ASP A 136 23.25 48.61 -3.33
N TRP A 137 23.82 47.77 -2.45
CA TRP A 137 24.60 46.60 -2.87
C TRP A 137 23.76 45.55 -3.59
N LEU A 138 22.55 45.25 -3.10
CA LEU A 138 21.63 44.32 -3.74
C LEU A 138 21.23 44.80 -5.14
N ASP A 139 21.01 46.10 -5.32
CA ASP A 139 20.67 46.71 -6.61
C ASP A 139 21.82 46.58 -7.60
N ILE A 140 23.07 46.77 -7.16
CA ILE A 140 24.27 46.51 -8.00
C ILE A 140 24.31 45.04 -8.40
N PHE A 141 24.16 44.12 -7.45
CA PHE A 141 24.19 42.69 -7.76
C PHE A 141 23.04 42.26 -8.68
N ALA A 142 21.85 42.85 -8.53
CA ALA A 142 20.70 42.62 -9.38
C ALA A 142 20.91 43.16 -10.80
N LYS A 143 21.47 44.37 -10.94
CA LYS A 143 21.84 44.97 -12.22
C LYS A 143 22.72 44.05 -13.07
N TYR A 144 23.66 43.37 -12.43
CA TYR A 144 24.57 42.44 -13.09
C TYR A 144 24.10 40.98 -13.10
N ASN A 145 22.91 40.68 -12.58
CA ASN A 145 22.33 39.34 -12.48
C ASN A 145 23.30 38.31 -11.85
N VAL A 146 23.96 38.69 -10.76
CA VAL A 146 24.87 37.80 -10.03
C VAL A 146 24.23 37.22 -8.78
N ALA A 147 24.64 36.01 -8.42
CA ALA A 147 24.12 35.32 -7.24
C ALA A 147 24.90 35.72 -5.98
N VAL A 148 24.24 36.38 -5.04
CA VAL A 148 24.82 36.76 -3.75
C VAL A 148 24.42 35.73 -2.70
N THR A 149 25.40 35.22 -1.96
CA THR A 149 25.18 34.22 -0.90
C THR A 149 25.34 34.79 0.50
N PHE A 150 26.05 35.90 0.65
CA PHE A 150 26.34 36.51 1.94
C PHE A 150 26.50 38.02 1.83
N ILE A 151 25.85 38.78 2.71
CA ILE A 151 26.15 40.18 2.99
C ILE A 151 26.19 40.33 4.51
N GLY A 152 27.35 40.58 5.10
CA GLY A 152 27.43 40.66 6.55
C GLY A 152 28.85 40.69 7.07
N SER A 153 29.05 40.30 8.32
CA SER A 153 30.37 40.35 8.96
C SER A 153 30.55 39.21 9.96
N ASP A 154 31.78 39.02 10.39
CA ASP A 154 32.10 38.12 11.50
C ASP A 154 31.86 38.87 12.83
N VAL A 155 31.05 38.31 13.72
CA VAL A 155 30.67 38.90 15.01
C VAL A 155 30.91 37.86 16.11
N GLY A 156 31.86 38.14 16.99
CA GLY A 156 32.27 37.21 18.05
C GLY A 156 32.72 35.87 17.45
N SER A 157 32.05 34.77 17.84
CA SER A 157 32.32 33.42 17.36
C SER A 157 31.50 33.01 16.12
N GLY A 158 30.66 33.88 15.59
CA GLY A 158 29.72 33.57 14.51
C GLY A 158 29.77 34.58 13.36
N LYS A 159 28.90 34.37 12.37
CA LYS A 159 28.69 35.29 11.24
C LYS A 159 27.27 35.81 11.25
N VAL A 160 27.12 37.12 11.09
CA VAL A 160 25.83 37.76 10.83
C VAL A 160 25.66 37.91 9.33
N ASN A 161 24.47 37.61 8.80
CA ASN A 161 24.16 37.77 7.39
C ASN A 161 22.83 38.51 7.25
N PHE A 162 22.91 39.71 6.68
CA PHE A 162 21.81 40.64 6.49
C PHE A 162 20.88 40.27 5.34
N LEU A 163 21.25 39.26 4.53
CA LEU A 163 20.30 38.62 3.63
C LEU A 163 19.23 37.87 4.44
N PRO A 164 18.00 37.71 3.92
CA PRO A 164 16.95 36.94 4.59
C PRO A 164 17.19 35.41 4.52
N TRP A 165 18.41 34.96 4.78
CA TRP A 165 18.88 33.59 4.59
C TRP A 165 18.18 32.60 5.53
N ARG A 166 17.90 33.00 6.78
CA ARG A 166 17.17 32.18 7.75
C ARG A 166 15.74 31.88 7.29
N VAL A 167 15.08 32.87 6.69
CA VAL A 167 13.74 32.71 6.09
C VAL A 167 13.80 31.79 4.87
N GLN A 168 14.82 31.95 4.03
CA GLN A 168 15.02 31.09 2.85
C GLN A 168 15.30 29.63 3.24
N GLN A 169 16.13 29.39 4.27
CA GLN A 169 16.39 28.04 4.77
C GLN A 169 15.13 27.37 5.32
N GLN A 170 14.31 28.10 6.07
CA GLN A 170 13.01 27.59 6.54
C GLN A 170 12.08 27.24 5.38
N LYS A 171 11.98 28.10 4.34
CA LYS A 171 11.18 27.81 3.14
C LYS A 171 11.67 26.55 2.43
N LYS A 172 12.99 26.37 2.30
CA LYS A 172 13.59 25.18 1.69
C LYS A 172 13.29 23.92 2.49
N GLN A 173 13.41 23.96 3.81
CA GLN A 173 13.06 22.83 4.69
C GLN A 173 11.58 22.47 4.58
N ARG A 174 10.68 23.46 4.58
CA ARG A 174 9.24 23.23 4.38
C ARG A 174 8.96 22.55 3.04
N LEU A 175 9.57 23.03 1.96
CA LEU A 175 9.40 22.45 0.63
C LEU A 175 9.94 21.02 0.55
N GLN A 176 11.09 20.74 1.15
CA GLN A 176 11.63 19.37 1.26
C GLN A 176 10.66 18.46 2.02
N LEU A 177 10.10 18.93 3.13
CA LEU A 177 9.14 18.18 3.92
C LEU A 177 7.86 17.90 3.11
N THR A 178 7.34 18.88 2.37
CA THR A 178 6.21 18.68 1.45
C THR A 178 6.51 17.62 0.40
N ILE A 179 7.69 17.65 -0.23
CA ILE A 179 8.10 16.65 -1.23
C ILE A 179 8.15 15.25 -0.61
N ILE A 180 8.66 15.12 0.61
CA ILE A 180 8.72 13.85 1.34
C ILE A 180 7.31 13.34 1.60
N VAL A 181 6.42 14.18 2.13
CA VAL A 181 5.03 13.80 2.42
C VAL A 181 4.29 13.36 1.16
N VAL A 182 4.41 14.11 0.07
CA VAL A 182 3.77 13.75 -1.21
C VAL A 182 4.32 12.43 -1.76
N SER A 183 5.64 12.22 -1.66
CA SER A 183 6.27 10.95 -2.05
C SER A 183 5.75 9.78 -1.22
N PHE A 184 5.60 9.96 0.10
CA PHE A 184 5.03 8.93 0.99
C PHE A 184 3.59 8.61 0.63
N ILE A 185 2.75 9.61 0.41
CA ILE A 185 1.35 9.42 -0.03
C ILE A 185 1.31 8.62 -1.34
N GLY A 186 2.17 8.96 -2.30
CA GLY A 186 2.29 8.21 -3.56
C GLY A 186 2.62 6.72 -3.35
N ILE A 187 3.56 6.41 -2.46
CA ILE A 187 3.91 5.02 -2.11
C ILE A 187 2.70 4.29 -1.52
N PHE A 188 1.99 4.91 -0.57
CA PHE A 188 0.79 4.32 0.02
C PHE A 188 -0.32 4.08 -1.01
N CYS A 189 -0.55 5.03 -1.93
CA CYS A 189 -1.51 4.84 -3.02
C CYS A 189 -1.13 3.64 -3.90
N CYS A 190 0.15 3.50 -4.28
CA CYS A 190 0.61 2.36 -5.07
C CYS A 190 0.41 1.02 -4.34
N LEU A 191 0.71 0.97 -3.04
CA LEU A 191 0.48 -0.23 -2.22
C LEU A 191 -1.01 -0.57 -2.13
N PHE A 192 -1.88 0.44 -1.97
CA PHE A 192 -3.32 0.24 -1.91
C PHE A 192 -3.88 -0.27 -3.25
N CYS A 193 -3.42 0.28 -4.38
CA CYS A 193 -3.77 -0.22 -5.71
C CYS A 193 -3.33 -1.67 -5.91
N TYR A 194 -2.12 -2.03 -5.47
CA TYR A 194 -1.63 -3.41 -5.54
C TYR A 194 -2.50 -4.37 -4.72
N TRP A 195 -2.83 -4.00 -3.48
CA TRP A 195 -3.72 -4.78 -2.61
C TRP A 195 -5.11 -4.92 -3.21
N TRP A 196 -5.65 -3.85 -3.80
CA TRP A 196 -6.94 -3.86 -4.47
C TRP A 196 -6.98 -4.87 -5.62
N ILE A 197 -5.98 -4.83 -6.52
CA ILE A 197 -5.87 -5.76 -7.65
C ILE A 197 -5.76 -7.20 -7.14
N GLN A 198 -4.97 -7.44 -6.08
CA GLN A 198 -4.82 -8.78 -5.52
C GLN A 198 -6.15 -9.31 -4.94
N ALA A 199 -6.90 -8.45 -4.24
CA ALA A 199 -8.21 -8.79 -3.69
C ALA A 199 -9.22 -9.08 -4.81
N GLN A 200 -9.21 -8.29 -5.88
CA GLN A 200 -10.08 -8.48 -7.04
C GLN A 200 -9.78 -9.81 -7.76
N ASN A 201 -8.51 -10.09 -8.04
CA ASN A 201 -8.09 -11.36 -8.65
C ASN A 201 -8.49 -12.58 -7.80
N LYS A 202 -8.39 -12.46 -6.46
CA LYS A 202 -8.79 -13.53 -5.54
C LYS A 202 -10.31 -13.74 -5.56
N LEU A 203 -11.09 -12.67 -5.64
CA LEU A 203 -12.54 -12.74 -5.75
C LEU A 203 -12.97 -13.38 -7.06
N ASP A 204 -12.35 -13.00 -8.18
CA ASP A 204 -12.60 -13.57 -9.51
C ASP A 204 -12.27 -15.07 -9.56
N TYR A 205 -11.16 -15.47 -8.93
CA TYR A 205 -10.77 -16.88 -8.80
C TYR A 205 -11.84 -17.71 -8.09
N TYR A 206 -12.32 -17.25 -6.92
CA TYR A 206 -13.36 -17.98 -6.18
C TYR A 206 -14.70 -17.96 -6.90
N SER A 207 -15.06 -16.86 -7.54
CA SER A 207 -16.27 -16.77 -8.38
C SER A 207 -16.24 -17.83 -9.49
N SER A 208 -15.10 -17.96 -10.19
CA SER A 208 -14.90 -18.98 -11.22
C SER A 208 -15.01 -20.41 -10.64
N GLN A 209 -14.41 -20.69 -9.49
CA GLN A 209 -14.53 -22.02 -8.86
C GLN A 209 -15.98 -22.36 -8.52
N VAL A 210 -16.73 -21.41 -7.93
CA VAL A 210 -18.14 -21.62 -7.59
C VAL A 210 -18.98 -21.92 -8.84
N SER A 211 -18.75 -21.17 -9.92
CA SER A 211 -19.43 -21.42 -11.20
C SER A 211 -19.11 -22.81 -11.78
N GLN A 212 -17.85 -23.26 -11.69
CA GLN A 212 -17.47 -24.60 -12.14
C GLN A 212 -18.14 -25.70 -11.30
N GLN A 213 -18.19 -25.50 -9.98
CA GLN A 213 -18.82 -26.45 -9.06
C GLN A 213 -20.33 -26.56 -9.29
N GLN A 214 -21.02 -25.43 -9.51
CA GLN A 214 -22.43 -25.42 -9.87
C GLN A 214 -22.71 -26.16 -11.19
N ASN A 215 -21.85 -25.97 -12.20
CA ASN A 215 -21.98 -26.67 -13.48
C ASN A 215 -21.77 -28.19 -13.33
N LEU A 216 -20.78 -28.61 -12.53
CA LEU A 216 -20.58 -30.02 -12.19
C LEU A 216 -21.78 -30.62 -11.45
N GLN A 217 -22.32 -29.89 -10.47
CA GLN A 217 -23.49 -30.32 -9.72
C GLN A 217 -24.70 -30.51 -10.64
N GLN A 218 -24.98 -29.56 -11.54
CA GLN A 218 -26.06 -29.70 -12.53
C GLN A 218 -25.86 -30.92 -13.43
N LYS A 219 -24.64 -31.16 -13.93
CA LYS A 219 -24.32 -32.35 -14.74
C LYS A 219 -24.53 -33.65 -13.97
N LEU A 220 -24.16 -33.69 -12.69
CA LEU A 220 -24.36 -34.86 -11.82
C LEU A 220 -25.85 -35.12 -11.59
N ILE A 221 -26.62 -34.08 -11.27
CA ILE A 221 -28.08 -34.18 -11.11
C ILE A 221 -28.73 -34.74 -12.38
N GLN A 222 -28.33 -34.23 -13.56
CA GLN A 222 -28.87 -34.70 -14.84
C GLN A 222 -28.47 -36.14 -15.17
N LYS A 223 -27.27 -36.58 -14.78
CA LYS A 223 -26.85 -37.99 -14.95
C LYS A 223 -27.60 -38.93 -14.01
N LEU A 224 -27.85 -38.49 -12.78
CA LEU A 224 -28.52 -39.30 -11.76
C LEU A 224 -30.05 -39.33 -11.94
N SER A 225 -30.67 -38.30 -12.53
CA SER A 225 -32.12 -38.26 -12.75
C SER A 225 -32.62 -39.39 -13.65
N ASN A 226 -31.74 -39.97 -14.48
CA ASN A 226 -32.07 -41.04 -15.43
C ASN A 226 -31.46 -42.40 -15.03
N TYR A 227 -30.85 -42.50 -13.84
CA TYR A 227 -30.24 -43.74 -13.38
C TYR A 227 -31.27 -44.59 -12.65
N LEU A 228 -31.93 -45.51 -13.36
CA LEU A 228 -32.50 -46.70 -12.73
C LEU A 228 -31.41 -47.77 -12.71
N PRO A 229 -31.01 -48.31 -11.54
CA PRO A 229 -30.09 -49.44 -11.50
C PRO A 229 -30.74 -50.63 -12.24
N ASN A 230 -29.98 -51.29 -13.12
CA ASN A 230 -30.44 -52.55 -13.73
C ASN A 230 -30.77 -53.54 -12.60
N PRO A 231 -31.96 -54.18 -12.63
CA PRO A 231 -32.31 -55.14 -11.60
C PRO A 231 -31.30 -56.28 -11.61
N SER A 232 -30.91 -56.75 -10.43
CA SER A 232 -30.08 -57.95 -10.34
C SER A 232 -30.84 -59.16 -10.90
N LEU A 233 -30.13 -60.18 -11.40
CA LEU A 233 -30.77 -61.41 -11.90
C LEU A 233 -31.76 -62.01 -10.89
N SER A 234 -31.44 -61.94 -9.59
CA SER A 234 -32.34 -62.35 -8.52
C SER A 234 -33.63 -61.52 -8.43
N GLN A 235 -33.57 -60.21 -8.65
CA GLN A 235 -34.75 -59.34 -8.66
C GLN A 235 -35.65 -59.64 -9.86
N VAL A 236 -35.07 -59.91 -11.03
CA VAL A 236 -35.81 -60.33 -12.23
C VAL A 236 -36.52 -61.66 -11.99
N GLN A 237 -35.82 -62.64 -11.41
CA GLN A 237 -36.39 -63.96 -11.10
C GLN A 237 -37.53 -63.88 -10.07
N ILE A 238 -37.37 -63.06 -9.03
CA ILE A 238 -38.44 -62.83 -8.03
C ILE A 238 -39.66 -62.20 -8.69
N GLN A 239 -39.46 -61.19 -9.54
CA GLN A 239 -40.56 -60.53 -10.27
C GLN A 239 -41.32 -61.52 -11.14
N GLN A 240 -40.62 -62.28 -11.98
CA GLN A 240 -41.23 -63.28 -12.87
C GLN A 240 -41.99 -64.36 -12.08
N SER A 241 -41.45 -64.76 -10.94
CA SER A 241 -42.08 -65.75 -10.07
C SER A 241 -43.35 -65.23 -9.42
N LEU A 242 -43.34 -63.97 -8.97
CA LEU A 242 -44.52 -63.31 -8.38
C LEU A 242 -45.61 -63.10 -9.43
N GLU A 243 -45.25 -62.68 -10.64
CA GLU A 243 -46.18 -62.55 -11.77
C GLU A 243 -46.85 -63.91 -12.08
N LEU A 244 -46.06 -64.97 -12.21
CA LEU A 244 -46.56 -66.32 -12.45
C LEU A 244 -47.52 -66.81 -11.35
N ILE A 245 -47.15 -66.62 -10.08
CA ILE A 245 -48.00 -67.03 -8.96
C ILE A 245 -49.27 -66.19 -8.92
N SER A 246 -49.18 -64.88 -9.19
CA SER A 246 -50.35 -63.99 -9.24
C SER A 246 -51.33 -64.41 -10.34
N ASP A 247 -50.84 -64.80 -11.52
CA ASP A 247 -51.68 -65.21 -12.65
C ASP A 247 -52.41 -66.53 -12.41
N GLN A 248 -51.83 -67.42 -11.61
CA GLN A 248 -52.39 -68.74 -11.31
C GLN A 248 -53.12 -68.80 -9.96
N LEU A 249 -53.12 -67.72 -9.17
CA LEU A 249 -53.70 -67.71 -7.83
C LEU A 249 -55.25 -67.73 -7.92
N PRO A 250 -55.94 -68.75 -7.42
CA PRO A 250 -57.39 -68.76 -7.40
C PRO A 250 -57.94 -67.82 -6.33
N ASP A 251 -59.13 -67.26 -6.57
CA ASP A 251 -59.82 -66.34 -5.66
C ASP A 251 -60.07 -66.93 -4.25
N ALA A 252 -60.08 -68.26 -4.14
CA ALA A 252 -60.31 -69.00 -2.90
C ALA A 252 -59.05 -69.21 -2.04
N ILE A 253 -57.89 -68.68 -2.45
CA ILE A 253 -56.62 -68.76 -1.74
C ILE A 253 -56.13 -67.36 -1.36
N TRP A 254 -55.82 -67.15 -0.08
CA TRP A 254 -55.16 -65.95 0.42
C TRP A 254 -53.72 -66.26 0.81
N LEU A 255 -52.75 -65.65 0.12
CA LEU A 255 -51.34 -65.79 0.47
C LEU A 255 -50.98 -64.92 1.69
N GLN A 256 -50.26 -65.51 2.63
CA GLN A 256 -49.73 -64.85 3.82
C GLN A 256 -48.24 -64.50 3.65
N SER A 257 -47.46 -65.40 3.07
CA SER A 257 -46.04 -65.14 2.83
C SER A 257 -45.54 -65.75 1.53
N PHE A 258 -44.54 -65.08 0.96
CA PHE A 258 -43.73 -65.53 -0.15
C PHE A 258 -42.27 -65.40 0.29
N THR A 259 -41.54 -66.51 0.28
CA THR A 259 -40.10 -66.52 0.62
C THR A 259 -39.33 -67.14 -0.53
N TYR A 260 -38.36 -66.40 -1.09
CA TYR A 260 -37.49 -66.90 -2.14
C TYR A 260 -36.09 -67.17 -1.59
N ALA A 261 -35.64 -68.42 -1.68
CA ALA A 261 -34.28 -68.83 -1.30
C ALA A 261 -33.78 -69.93 -2.23
N LEU A 262 -32.59 -69.75 -2.83
CA LEU A 262 -31.90 -70.78 -3.64
C LEU A 262 -32.84 -71.50 -4.63
N HIS A 263 -33.51 -70.73 -5.50
CA HIS A 263 -34.46 -71.24 -6.53
C HIS A 263 -35.68 -71.99 -5.98
N THR A 264 -35.95 -71.86 -4.68
CA THR A 264 -37.13 -72.39 -4.03
C THR A 264 -37.99 -71.23 -3.53
N ILE A 265 -39.27 -71.28 -3.85
CA ILE A 265 -40.29 -70.39 -3.32
C ILE A 265 -41.09 -71.17 -2.30
N THR A 266 -41.14 -70.67 -1.08
CA THR A 266 -42.06 -71.16 -0.04
C THR A 266 -43.23 -70.20 0.06
N LEU A 267 -44.42 -70.71 -0.20
CA LEU A 267 -45.69 -70.01 -0.02
C LEU A 267 -46.38 -70.51 1.23
N THR A 268 -46.87 -69.58 2.05
CA THR A 268 -47.85 -69.91 3.10
C THR A 268 -49.13 -69.12 2.84
N GLY A 269 -50.28 -69.73 3.12
CA GLY A 269 -51.56 -69.08 2.87
C GLY A 269 -52.75 -69.82 3.46
N HIS A 270 -53.92 -69.23 3.32
CA HIS A 270 -55.18 -69.76 3.81
C HIS A 270 -56.12 -70.10 2.65
N SER A 271 -56.88 -71.18 2.78
CA SER A 271 -58.01 -71.48 1.91
C SER A 271 -59.17 -72.05 2.69
N PHE A 272 -60.39 -71.91 2.16
CA PHE A 272 -61.57 -72.58 2.71
C PHE A 272 -61.76 -74.01 2.17
N SER A 273 -60.98 -74.43 1.15
CA SER A 273 -61.16 -75.70 0.47
C SER A 273 -59.82 -76.40 0.21
N TYR A 274 -59.72 -77.67 0.63
CA TYR A 274 -58.55 -78.49 0.35
C TYR A 274 -58.38 -78.73 -1.16
N VAL A 275 -59.51 -78.84 -1.88
CA VAL A 275 -59.53 -79.05 -3.33
C VAL A 275 -58.89 -77.87 -4.08
N GLU A 276 -59.11 -76.64 -3.61
CA GLU A 276 -58.52 -75.44 -4.21
C GLU A 276 -57.00 -75.43 -4.03
N ILE A 277 -56.50 -75.83 -2.85
CA ILE A 277 -55.05 -75.94 -2.59
C ILE A 277 -54.41 -76.99 -3.50
N THR A 278 -55.06 -78.14 -3.69
CA THR A 278 -54.53 -79.21 -4.55
C THR A 278 -54.58 -78.83 -6.02
N ASN A 279 -55.65 -78.18 -6.49
CA ASN A 279 -55.77 -77.73 -7.87
C ASN A 279 -54.73 -76.66 -8.20
N PHE A 280 -54.54 -75.69 -7.29
CA PHE A 280 -53.51 -74.67 -7.42
C PHE A 280 -52.11 -75.28 -7.50
N ASN A 281 -51.78 -76.26 -6.63
CA ASN A 281 -50.52 -76.98 -6.69
C ASN A 281 -50.32 -77.72 -8.03
N GLU A 282 -51.38 -78.34 -8.55
CA GLU A 282 -51.35 -79.08 -9.81
C GLU A 282 -51.13 -78.12 -10.99
N GLN A 283 -51.84 -76.99 -11.03
CA GLN A 283 -51.65 -75.95 -12.06
C GLN A 283 -50.22 -75.40 -12.05
N LEU A 284 -49.67 -75.09 -10.88
CA LEU A 284 -48.28 -74.66 -10.74
C LEU A 284 -47.30 -75.74 -11.20
N SER A 285 -47.54 -77.02 -10.85
CA SER A 285 -46.67 -78.13 -11.26
C SER A 285 -46.62 -78.35 -12.77
N GLN A 286 -47.64 -77.92 -13.51
CA GLN A 286 -47.72 -78.05 -14.96
C GLN A 286 -46.99 -76.92 -15.71
N HIS A 287 -46.56 -75.86 -15.01
CA HIS A 287 -45.93 -74.70 -15.64
C HIS A 287 -44.46 -74.96 -16.00
N ILE A 288 -44.02 -74.52 -17.19
CA ILE A 288 -42.69 -74.80 -17.76
C ILE A 288 -41.55 -74.26 -16.89
N SER A 289 -41.78 -73.18 -16.15
CA SER A 289 -40.78 -72.56 -15.25
C SER A 289 -40.63 -73.27 -13.91
N ILE A 290 -41.49 -74.24 -13.59
CA ILE A 290 -41.53 -74.93 -12.31
C ILE A 290 -41.03 -76.37 -12.50
N ASN A 291 -39.99 -76.75 -11.76
CA ASN A 291 -39.46 -78.11 -11.73
C ASN A 291 -40.37 -79.02 -10.91
N ARG A 292 -40.80 -78.53 -9.75
CA ARG A 292 -41.63 -79.28 -8.80
C ARG A 292 -42.41 -78.32 -7.90
N SER A 293 -43.71 -78.56 -7.75
CA SER A 293 -44.53 -77.91 -6.72
C SER A 293 -45.13 -78.98 -5.81
N GLN A 294 -45.04 -78.76 -4.50
CA GLN A 294 -45.56 -79.69 -3.50
C GLN A 294 -46.16 -78.94 -2.31
N VAL A 295 -47.36 -79.38 -1.90
CA VAL A 295 -47.94 -79.00 -0.61
C VAL A 295 -47.21 -79.77 0.48
N ASN A 296 -46.55 -79.05 1.39
CA ASN A 296 -45.79 -79.61 2.49
C ASN A 296 -46.68 -79.94 3.69
N SER A 297 -47.58 -79.03 4.03
CA SER A 297 -48.48 -79.18 5.16
C SER A 297 -49.81 -78.48 4.90
N VAL A 298 -50.88 -79.04 5.47
CA VAL A 298 -52.19 -78.39 5.57
C VAL A 298 -52.69 -78.60 6.99
N ALA A 299 -52.89 -77.51 7.73
CA ALA A 299 -53.38 -77.52 9.10
C ALA A 299 -54.74 -76.82 9.18
N THR A 300 -55.67 -77.41 9.91
CA THR A 300 -56.98 -76.79 10.17
C THR A 300 -56.85 -75.71 11.24
N ASN A 301 -57.19 -74.47 10.89
CA ASN A 301 -57.26 -73.34 11.81
C ASN A 301 -58.68 -72.76 11.80
N ALA A 302 -59.47 -73.09 12.81
CA ALA A 302 -60.89 -72.76 12.91
C ALA A 302 -61.67 -73.19 11.63
N ASN A 303 -62.18 -72.22 10.86
CA ASN A 303 -62.95 -72.46 9.64
C ASN A 303 -62.10 -72.40 8.36
N GLN A 304 -60.76 -72.36 8.46
CA GLN A 304 -59.84 -72.21 7.35
C GLN A 304 -58.75 -73.31 7.39
N LEU A 305 -58.18 -73.59 6.23
CA LEU A 305 -57.01 -74.44 6.06
C LEU A 305 -55.79 -73.53 5.84
N LEU A 306 -54.82 -73.60 6.74
CA LEU A 306 -53.50 -72.99 6.54
C LEU A 306 -52.63 -74.00 5.81
N PHE A 307 -52.08 -73.63 4.66
CA PHE A 307 -51.18 -74.47 3.88
C PHE A 307 -49.79 -73.86 3.76
N GLU A 308 -48.82 -74.75 3.60
CA GLU A 308 -47.45 -74.42 3.21
C GLU A 308 -47.11 -75.22 1.95
N MET A 309 -46.57 -74.54 0.95
CA MET A 309 -46.23 -75.11 -0.35
C MET A 309 -44.83 -74.68 -0.75
N ASP A 310 -44.03 -75.63 -1.21
CA ASP A 310 -42.73 -75.36 -1.82
C ASP A 310 -42.79 -75.54 -3.33
N ILE A 311 -42.28 -74.54 -4.04
CA ILE A 311 -42.18 -74.50 -5.49
C ILE A 311 -40.69 -74.39 -5.83
N LYS A 312 -40.13 -75.42 -6.44
CA LYS A 312 -38.77 -75.39 -7.00
C LYS A 312 -38.84 -74.92 -8.44
N LEU A 313 -38.15 -73.81 -8.73
CA LEU A 313 -38.00 -73.30 -10.08
C LEU A 313 -37.01 -74.15 -10.87
N ASN A 314 -37.14 -74.13 -12.19
CA ASN A 314 -36.11 -74.70 -13.08
C ASN A 314 -34.84 -73.86 -13.00
N GLU A 315 -33.67 -74.51 -12.87
CA GLU A 315 -32.38 -73.86 -13.05
C GLU A 315 -32.26 -73.47 -14.54
N GLN A 316 -32.23 -72.17 -14.84
CA GLN A 316 -31.79 -71.62 -16.12
C GLN A 316 -30.61 -70.69 -15.90
#